data_AF-A0A6B2SLL6-F1
#
_entry.id   AF-A0A6B2SLL6-F1
#
_cell.length_a   1.000
_cell.length_b   1.000
_cell.length_c   1.000
_cell.angle_alpha   90.00
_cell.angle_beta   90.00
_cell.angle_gamma   90.00
#
_symmetry.space_group_name_H-M   'P 1'
#
loop_
_entity.id
_entity.type
_entity.pdbx_description
1 polymer ?
#
loop_
_entity_poly.entity_id
_entity_poly.type
_entity_poly.pdbx_seq_one_letter_code
_entity_poly.pdbx_strand_id
1 'polypeptide(L)'
;MPEEIDKVGNVSQSRYEEIVAELRDVVEKEKYGQFTIGDRALEIEPMRERGGFVTVDPQWSVAASLQRLADDIGKTASTVKSMRWTASRWPEEHRHQAAASFTVYRILASIEDERERFAAIAAPPPGRARWTVDDASRRTGQKVETPVSPQEKITAIHSLAQDDQVAAAITGDLLKRPQVAAKVTSEDKARVVEEFTRDEAVAAKAATHLLRRPDVAFKAMSDDTARFQVNHAQNERHRQSREHFEDTSPVAPVVRKMERSAEFLDLVTACHSFVAAAGRTVPGLRDRQLDADEADLVHQNVARVRATLDWIEQAVDTGKVDMDDELARLLRSE
;
A
#
# COMPACT_ATOMS: atom_id res chain seq x y z
N MET A 1 -43.50 -26.62 10.19
CA MET A 1 -43.03 -27.98 10.53
C MET A 1 -41.64 -28.10 9.94
N PRO A 2 -40.57 -28.29 10.73
CA PRO A 2 -39.24 -28.49 10.17
C PRO A 2 -39.21 -29.86 9.49
N GLU A 3 -38.65 -29.93 8.29
CA GLU A 3 -38.41 -31.19 7.57
C GLU A 3 -37.59 -32.12 8.47
N GLU A 4 -38.20 -33.21 8.91
CA GLU A 4 -37.51 -34.32 9.55
C GLU A 4 -36.49 -34.86 8.54
N ILE A 5 -35.21 -34.63 8.80
CA ILE A 5 -34.12 -35.18 8.00
C ILE A 5 -34.10 -36.69 8.28
N ASP A 6 -34.93 -37.45 7.55
CA ASP A 6 -35.12 -38.90 7.73
C ASP A 6 -33.83 -39.70 7.38
N LYS A 7 -32.90 -39.08 6.63
CA LYS A 7 -31.65 -39.69 6.18
C LYS A 7 -30.43 -38.79 6.33
N VAL A 8 -29.33 -39.36 6.83
CA VAL A 8 -28.00 -38.76 6.82
C VAL A 8 -27.22 -39.41 5.67
N GLY A 9 -27.13 -38.71 4.54
CA GLY A 9 -26.58 -39.30 3.31
C GLY A 9 -27.39 -40.53 2.87
N ASN A 10 -26.74 -41.70 2.83
CA ASN A 10 -27.36 -42.95 2.38
C ASN A 10 -27.98 -43.80 3.51
N VAL A 11 -27.86 -43.40 4.77
CA VAL A 11 -28.38 -44.16 5.91
C VAL A 11 -29.52 -43.42 6.59
N SER A 12 -30.42 -44.15 7.26
CA SER A 12 -31.43 -43.52 8.13
C SER A 12 -30.76 -42.84 9.31
N GLN A 13 -31.47 -41.90 9.95
CA GLN A 13 -31.02 -41.25 11.18
C GLN A 13 -30.68 -42.28 12.28
N SER A 14 -31.54 -43.30 12.47
CA SER A 14 -31.30 -44.36 13.45
C SER A 14 -30.02 -45.15 13.18
N ARG A 15 -29.77 -45.53 11.93
CA ARG A 15 -28.55 -46.26 11.55
C ARG A 15 -27.31 -45.38 11.69
N TYR A 16 -27.43 -44.08 11.40
CA TYR A 16 -26.34 -43.14 11.63
C TYR A 16 -25.94 -43.09 13.11
N GLU A 17 -26.92 -43.06 14.03
CA GLU A 17 -26.66 -43.07 15.48
C GLU A 17 -25.97 -44.36 15.94
N GLU A 18 -26.37 -45.52 15.41
CA GLU A 18 -25.68 -46.80 15.64
C GLU A 18 -24.23 -46.76 15.15
N ILE A 19 -24.00 -46.32 13.91
CA ILE A 19 -22.64 -46.17 13.33
C ILE A 19 -21.79 -45.24 14.19
N VAL A 20 -22.36 -44.12 14.65
CA VAL A 20 -21.64 -43.18 15.53
C VAL A 20 -21.27 -43.85 16.86
N ALA A 21 -22.14 -44.68 17.44
CA ALA A 21 -21.81 -45.43 18.65
C ALA A 21 -20.68 -46.45 18.41
N GLU A 22 -20.74 -47.22 17.31
CA GLU A 22 -19.70 -48.16 16.89
C GLU A 22 -18.34 -47.46 16.69
N LEU A 23 -18.32 -46.36 15.93
CA LEU A 23 -17.10 -45.61 15.65
C LEU A 23 -16.53 -44.90 16.89
N ARG A 24 -17.37 -44.55 17.87
CA ARG A 24 -16.90 -43.98 19.14
C ARG A 24 -16.06 -44.98 19.93
N ASP A 25 -16.44 -46.25 19.94
CA ASP A 25 -15.65 -47.32 20.58
C ASP A 25 -14.29 -47.50 19.88
N VAL A 26 -14.27 -47.41 18.54
CA VAL A 26 -13.02 -47.45 17.77
C VAL A 26 -12.11 -46.26 18.12
N VAL A 27 -12.65 -45.05 18.15
CA VAL A 27 -11.88 -43.84 18.53
C VAL A 27 -11.36 -43.93 19.97
N GLU A 28 -12.12 -44.54 20.87
CA GLU A 28 -11.68 -44.76 22.25
C GLU A 28 -10.49 -45.73 22.34
N LYS A 29 -10.54 -46.84 21.59
CA LYS A 29 -9.42 -47.79 21.49
C LYS A 29 -8.18 -47.13 20.86
N GLU A 30 -8.37 -46.31 19.82
CA GLU A 30 -7.29 -45.55 19.21
C GLU A 30 -6.64 -44.62 20.23
N LYS A 31 -7.45 -43.81 20.94
CA LYS A 31 -6.99 -42.92 22.01
C LYS A 31 -6.17 -43.67 23.07
N TYR A 32 -6.65 -44.83 23.52
CA TYR A 32 -5.91 -45.65 24.48
C TYR A 32 -4.56 -46.12 23.94
N GLY A 33 -4.51 -46.59 22.70
CA GLY A 33 -3.25 -46.97 22.04
C GLY A 33 -2.28 -45.80 21.92
N GLN A 34 -2.76 -44.60 21.58
CA GLN A 34 -1.94 -43.40 21.45
C GLN A 34 -1.37 -42.94 22.79
N PHE A 35 -2.16 -42.99 23.87
CA PHE A 35 -1.64 -42.74 25.22
C PHE A 35 -0.63 -43.81 25.65
N THR A 36 -0.89 -45.09 25.39
CA THR A 36 0.04 -46.18 25.71
C THR A 36 1.39 -45.98 25.04
N ILE A 37 1.41 -45.63 23.75
CA ILE A 37 2.66 -45.30 23.03
C ILE A 37 3.35 -44.10 23.68
N GLY A 38 2.59 -43.07 24.05
CA GLY A 38 3.12 -41.88 24.73
C GLY A 38 3.75 -42.20 26.08
N ASP A 39 3.12 -43.05 26.89
CA ASP A 39 3.61 -43.50 28.20
C ASP A 39 4.90 -44.31 28.07
N ARG A 40 4.95 -45.24 27.12
CA ARG A 40 6.19 -45.99 26.83
C ARG A 40 7.30 -45.10 26.31
N ALA A 41 6.97 -44.11 25.49
CA ALA A 41 7.95 -43.12 25.04
C ALA A 41 8.46 -42.23 26.18
N LEU A 42 7.65 -41.96 27.22
CA LEU A 42 8.08 -41.26 28.43
C LEU A 42 8.93 -42.13 29.34
N GLU A 43 8.62 -43.41 29.44
CA GLU A 43 9.43 -44.41 30.17
C GLU A 43 10.83 -44.53 29.56
N ILE A 44 10.93 -44.54 28.21
CA ILE A 44 12.20 -44.62 27.49
C ILE A 44 12.98 -43.29 27.56
N GLU A 45 12.31 -42.16 27.32
CA GLU A 45 12.93 -40.82 27.35
C GLU A 45 12.03 -39.81 28.08
N PRO A 46 12.24 -39.57 29.39
CA PRO A 46 11.48 -38.60 30.17
C PRO A 46 11.55 -37.17 29.63
N MET A 47 10.55 -36.35 29.95
CA MET A 47 10.56 -34.93 29.60
C MET A 47 11.68 -34.21 30.36
N ARG A 48 12.51 -33.47 29.62
CA ARG A 48 13.61 -32.67 30.18
C ARG A 48 13.16 -31.22 30.40
N GLU A 49 13.67 -30.58 31.45
CA GLU A 49 13.45 -29.15 31.69
C GLU A 49 14.02 -28.32 30.53
N ARG A 50 13.28 -27.30 30.08
CA ARG A 50 13.74 -26.39 29.03
C ARG A 50 14.94 -25.58 29.56
N GLY A 51 16.12 -25.78 28.98
CA GLY A 51 17.29 -24.90 29.19
C GLY A 51 18.53 -25.53 29.85
N GLY A 52 18.49 -26.82 30.23
CA GLY A 52 19.68 -27.51 30.73
C GLY A 52 20.60 -27.98 29.61
N PHE A 53 21.81 -27.43 29.51
CA PHE A 53 22.88 -28.04 28.72
C PHE A 53 23.28 -29.37 29.38
N VAL A 54 22.85 -30.48 28.81
CA VAL A 54 23.39 -31.79 29.13
C VAL A 54 24.29 -32.19 27.98
N THR A 55 25.57 -32.47 28.26
CA THR A 55 26.48 -33.12 27.32
C THR A 55 25.98 -34.55 27.09
N VAL A 56 25.16 -34.75 26.06
CA VAL A 56 24.70 -36.10 25.68
C VAL A 56 25.67 -36.66 24.65
N ASP A 57 26.07 -37.91 24.83
CA ASP A 57 26.74 -38.69 23.79
C ASP A 57 25.89 -38.63 22.50
N PRO A 58 26.45 -38.20 21.34
CA PRO A 58 25.70 -38.07 20.08
C PRO A 58 24.94 -39.35 19.68
N GLN A 59 25.43 -40.51 20.12
CA GLN A 59 24.87 -41.82 19.79
C GLN A 59 23.59 -42.16 20.58
N TRP A 60 23.33 -41.45 21.70
CA TRP A 60 22.20 -41.69 22.61
C TRP A 60 21.40 -40.40 22.87
N SER A 61 21.16 -39.62 21.82
CA SER A 61 20.27 -38.46 21.92
C SER A 61 18.81 -38.88 22.05
N VAL A 62 17.98 -38.06 22.72
CA VAL A 62 16.52 -38.23 22.79
C VAL A 62 15.92 -38.45 21.40
N ALA A 63 16.46 -37.75 20.40
CA ALA A 63 15.98 -37.86 19.02
C ALA A 63 16.27 -39.25 18.43
N ALA A 64 17.45 -39.81 18.69
CA ALA A 64 17.83 -41.14 18.20
C ALA A 64 17.01 -42.26 18.87
N SER A 65 16.85 -42.23 20.20
CA SER A 65 16.05 -43.21 20.94
C SER A 65 14.58 -43.23 20.48
N LEU A 66 13.98 -42.04 20.31
CA LEU A 66 12.60 -41.93 19.82
C LEU A 66 12.45 -42.28 18.33
N GLN A 67 13.46 -42.01 17.50
CA GLN A 67 13.46 -42.43 16.10
C GLN A 67 13.46 -43.94 16.00
N ARG A 68 14.32 -44.62 16.76
CA ARG A 68 14.37 -46.08 16.83
C ARG A 68 13.03 -46.68 17.28
N LEU A 69 12.45 -46.16 18.36
CA LEU A 69 11.12 -46.59 18.82
C LEU A 69 10.06 -46.42 17.72
N ALA A 70 10.08 -45.28 17.03
CA ALA A 70 9.13 -44.99 15.97
C ALA A 70 9.26 -45.97 14.80
N ASP A 71 10.48 -46.25 14.36
CA ASP A 71 10.76 -47.21 13.29
C ASP A 71 10.31 -48.64 13.68
N ASP A 72 10.58 -49.07 14.92
CA ASP A 72 10.21 -50.39 15.43
C ASP A 72 8.68 -50.62 15.51
N ILE A 73 7.89 -49.57 15.74
CA ILE A 73 6.40 -49.65 15.81
C ILE A 73 5.69 -49.15 14.54
N GLY A 74 6.43 -48.80 13.48
CA GLY A 74 5.88 -48.31 12.22
C GLY A 74 5.19 -46.94 12.32
N LYS A 75 5.72 -46.03 13.14
CA LYS A 75 5.27 -44.63 13.28
C LYS A 75 6.37 -43.66 12.88
N THR A 76 6.02 -42.39 12.71
CA THR A 76 7.03 -41.34 12.54
C THR A 76 7.52 -40.86 13.91
N ALA A 77 8.78 -40.42 13.99
CA ALA A 77 9.31 -39.85 15.23
C ALA A 77 8.56 -38.59 15.67
N SER A 78 7.99 -37.81 14.75
CA SER A 78 7.14 -36.65 15.09
C SER A 78 5.85 -37.08 15.77
N THR A 79 5.20 -38.15 15.31
CA THR A 79 4.02 -38.72 15.94
C THR A 79 4.33 -39.25 17.34
N VAL A 80 5.41 -40.01 17.52
CA VAL A 80 5.84 -40.51 18.84
C VAL A 80 6.18 -39.35 19.79
N LYS A 81 6.89 -38.32 19.32
CA LYS A 81 7.17 -37.10 20.10
C LYS A 81 5.88 -36.40 20.53
N SER A 82 4.91 -36.27 19.63
CA SER A 82 3.62 -35.67 19.95
C SER A 82 2.87 -36.49 20.99
N MET A 83 2.84 -37.82 20.85
CA MET A 83 2.17 -38.70 21.81
C MET A 83 2.82 -38.64 23.19
N ARG A 84 4.15 -38.70 23.22
CA ARG A 84 4.96 -38.55 24.44
C ARG A 84 4.66 -37.23 25.15
N TRP A 85 4.67 -36.13 24.41
CA TRP A 85 4.38 -34.81 24.96
C TRP A 85 2.95 -34.74 25.50
N THR A 86 1.95 -35.22 24.75
CA THR A 86 0.56 -35.23 25.23
C THR A 86 0.40 -36.10 26.49
N ALA A 87 0.98 -37.30 26.52
CA ALA A 87 0.96 -38.17 27.71
C ALA A 87 1.58 -37.48 28.94
N SER A 88 2.66 -36.70 28.76
CA SER A 88 3.31 -36.00 29.88
C SER A 88 2.46 -34.89 30.49
N ARG A 89 1.50 -34.37 29.72
CA ARG A 89 0.58 -33.29 30.16
C ARG A 89 -0.71 -33.84 30.74
N TRP A 90 -0.95 -35.13 30.59
CA TRP A 90 -2.16 -35.83 30.99
C TRP A 90 -1.79 -37.14 31.71
N PRO A 91 -1.52 -37.09 33.02
CA PRO A 91 -1.39 -38.28 33.86
C PRO A 91 -2.62 -39.19 33.76
N GLU A 92 -2.46 -40.48 34.05
CA GLU A 92 -3.51 -41.49 33.84
C GLU A 92 -4.81 -41.14 34.58
N GLU A 93 -4.69 -40.61 35.80
CA GLU A 93 -5.79 -40.14 36.65
C GLU A 93 -6.61 -38.98 36.06
N HIS A 94 -6.04 -38.23 35.11
CA HIS A 94 -6.67 -37.08 34.45
C HIS A 94 -7.14 -37.38 33.02
N ARG A 95 -7.05 -38.65 32.58
CA ARG A 95 -7.56 -39.11 31.28
C ARG A 95 -9.00 -39.57 31.41
N HIS A 96 -9.94 -38.63 31.35
CA HIS A 96 -11.37 -38.95 31.29
C HIS A 96 -11.71 -39.80 30.05
N GLN A 97 -12.23 -41.00 30.28
CA GLN A 97 -12.43 -42.02 29.25
C GLN A 97 -13.51 -41.61 28.21
N ALA A 98 -14.64 -41.04 28.62
CA ALA A 98 -15.78 -40.86 27.73
C ALA A 98 -15.88 -39.51 27.00
N ALA A 99 -15.06 -38.51 27.35
CA ALA A 99 -15.37 -37.10 27.04
C ALA A 99 -14.75 -36.57 25.73
N ALA A 100 -13.63 -37.14 25.26
CA ALA A 100 -12.84 -36.52 24.19
C ALA A 100 -11.93 -37.52 23.43
N SER A 101 -11.62 -37.19 22.17
CA SER A 101 -10.62 -37.89 21.37
C SER A 101 -9.19 -37.48 21.77
N PHE A 102 -8.19 -38.27 21.41
CA PHE A 102 -6.79 -37.94 21.67
C PHE A 102 -6.36 -36.60 21.06
N THR A 103 -6.90 -36.24 19.90
CA THR A 103 -6.63 -34.94 19.25
C THR A 103 -7.05 -33.77 20.14
N VAL A 104 -8.19 -33.87 20.84
CA VAL A 104 -8.62 -32.84 21.80
C VAL A 104 -7.65 -32.77 22.98
N TYR A 105 -7.24 -33.91 23.54
CA TYR A 105 -6.21 -33.95 24.59
C TYR A 105 -4.91 -33.28 24.15
N ARG A 106 -4.46 -33.56 22.91
CA ARG A 106 -3.25 -32.94 22.34
C ARG A 106 -3.39 -31.43 22.19
N ILE A 107 -4.55 -30.93 21.79
CA ILE A 107 -4.79 -29.48 21.66
C ILE A 107 -4.81 -28.83 23.04
N LEU A 108 -5.63 -29.33 23.97
CA LEU A 108 -5.76 -28.78 25.33
C LEU A 108 -4.48 -28.94 26.17
N ALA A 109 -3.57 -29.85 25.79
CA ALA A 109 -2.24 -29.97 26.41
C ALA A 109 -1.40 -28.69 26.34
N SER A 110 -1.72 -27.77 25.40
CA SER A 110 -1.06 -26.47 25.29
C SER A 110 -1.47 -25.46 26.36
N ILE A 111 -2.52 -25.73 27.14
CA ILE A 111 -2.85 -24.93 28.33
C ILE A 111 -1.73 -25.12 29.35
N GLU A 112 -1.08 -24.02 29.74
CA GLU A 112 0.08 -24.08 30.63
C GLU A 112 -0.30 -24.38 32.08
N ASP A 113 -1.33 -23.71 32.59
CA ASP A 113 -1.88 -23.98 33.92
C ASP A 113 -2.49 -25.38 33.97
N GLU A 114 -1.94 -26.22 34.85
CA GLU A 114 -2.34 -27.61 35.01
C GLU A 114 -3.75 -27.76 35.57
N ARG A 115 -4.15 -26.93 36.54
CA ARG A 115 -5.49 -26.96 37.12
C ARG A 115 -6.53 -26.55 36.10
N GLU A 116 -6.25 -25.50 35.33
CA GLU A 116 -7.12 -25.06 34.24
C GLU A 116 -7.24 -26.15 33.17
N ARG A 117 -6.11 -26.76 32.78
CA ARG A 117 -6.08 -27.83 31.78
C ARG A 117 -6.97 -29.00 32.20
N PHE A 118 -6.81 -29.50 33.42
CA PHE A 118 -7.59 -30.62 33.94
C PHE A 118 -9.08 -30.27 34.09
N ALA A 119 -9.40 -29.06 34.54
CA ALA A 119 -10.78 -28.60 34.61
C ALA A 119 -11.41 -28.49 33.21
N ALA A 120 -10.66 -28.03 32.21
CA ALA A 120 -11.16 -27.83 30.86
C ALA A 120 -11.61 -29.14 30.20
N ILE A 121 -10.84 -30.22 30.30
CA ILE A 121 -11.23 -31.48 29.65
C ILE A 121 -12.51 -32.09 30.24
N ALA A 122 -12.75 -31.87 31.54
CA ALA A 122 -13.92 -32.37 32.25
C ALA A 122 -15.21 -31.60 31.89
N ALA A 123 -15.09 -30.36 31.42
CA ALA A 123 -16.20 -29.46 31.14
C ALA A 123 -16.21 -29.04 29.66
N PRO A 124 -16.88 -29.79 28.76
CA PRO A 124 -17.07 -29.36 27.37
C PRO A 124 -17.83 -28.02 27.30
N PRO A 125 -17.70 -27.27 26.19
CA PRO A 125 -18.36 -25.98 26.05
C PRO A 125 -19.89 -26.04 26.26
N PRO A 126 -20.51 -24.96 26.76
CA PRO A 126 -21.95 -24.91 27.00
C PRO A 126 -22.77 -25.34 25.77
N GLY A 127 -23.76 -26.19 25.99
CA GLY A 127 -24.61 -26.73 24.92
C GLY A 127 -23.99 -27.88 24.11
N ARG A 128 -22.79 -28.36 24.48
CA ARG A 128 -22.16 -29.54 23.89
C ARG A 128 -22.02 -30.66 24.91
N ALA A 129 -22.41 -31.87 24.51
CA ALA A 129 -22.21 -33.06 25.34
C ALA A 129 -20.76 -33.57 25.35
N ARG A 130 -19.94 -33.18 24.34
CA ARG A 130 -18.54 -33.60 24.16
C ARG A 130 -17.72 -32.52 23.47
N TRP A 131 -16.41 -32.57 23.64
CA TRP A 131 -15.47 -31.71 22.92
C TRP A 131 -15.42 -32.06 21.43
N THR A 132 -15.42 -31.02 20.59
CA THR A 132 -14.98 -31.12 19.19
C THR A 132 -13.54 -30.61 19.07
N VAL A 133 -12.88 -30.91 17.95
CA VAL A 133 -11.53 -30.39 17.65
C VAL A 133 -11.54 -28.87 17.59
N ASP A 134 -12.53 -28.27 16.92
CA ASP A 134 -12.67 -26.81 16.81
C ASP A 134 -12.95 -26.14 18.15
N ASP A 135 -13.73 -26.77 19.02
CA ASP A 135 -13.95 -26.26 20.37
C ASP A 135 -12.64 -26.20 21.16
N ALA A 136 -11.83 -27.25 21.08
CA ALA A 136 -10.53 -27.29 21.74
C ALA A 136 -9.56 -26.26 21.15
N SER A 137 -9.52 -26.12 19.82
CA SER A 137 -8.70 -25.11 19.14
C SER A 137 -9.11 -23.70 19.56
N ARG A 138 -10.42 -23.43 19.61
CA ARG A 138 -10.96 -22.14 20.06
C ARG A 138 -10.58 -21.83 21.51
N ARG A 139 -10.67 -22.82 22.41
CA ARG A 139 -10.29 -22.67 23.82
C ARG A 139 -8.80 -22.30 24.01
N THR A 140 -7.95 -22.78 23.10
CA THR A 140 -6.49 -22.58 23.15
C THR A 140 -5.99 -21.46 22.24
N GLY A 141 -6.89 -20.76 21.53
CA GLY A 141 -6.54 -19.71 20.56
C GLY A 141 -5.86 -20.24 19.30
N GLN A 142 -5.90 -21.55 19.06
CA GLN A 142 -5.40 -22.16 17.82
C GLN A 142 -6.38 -21.93 16.66
N LYS A 143 -5.88 -22.01 15.43
CA LYS A 143 -6.70 -21.89 14.22
C LYS A 143 -7.75 -23.01 14.19
N VAL A 144 -9.02 -22.63 14.00
CA VAL A 144 -10.14 -23.56 13.82
C VAL A 144 -10.25 -24.00 12.35
N GLU A 145 -10.76 -25.21 12.13
CA GLU A 145 -11.07 -25.76 10.82
C GLU A 145 -12.40 -25.20 10.29
N THR A 146 -13.40 -25.05 11.15
CA THR A 146 -14.70 -24.44 10.81
C THR A 146 -14.90 -23.10 11.52
N PRO A 147 -14.54 -21.97 10.90
CA PRO A 147 -14.77 -20.63 11.43
C PRO A 147 -16.25 -20.29 11.57
N VAL A 148 -16.72 -20.05 12.79
CA VAL A 148 -18.11 -19.63 13.05
C VAL A 148 -18.21 -18.15 13.37
N SER A 149 -17.27 -17.60 14.15
CA SER A 149 -17.28 -16.19 14.54
C SER A 149 -16.73 -15.28 13.43
N PRO A 150 -17.12 -13.99 13.38
CA PRO A 150 -16.53 -13.05 12.44
C PRO A 150 -15.00 -12.99 12.53
N GLN A 151 -14.45 -13.02 13.75
CA GLN A 151 -13.00 -12.98 13.96
C GLN A 151 -12.31 -14.25 13.44
N GLU A 152 -12.90 -15.43 13.65
CA GLU A 152 -12.36 -16.68 13.11
C GLU A 152 -12.36 -16.67 11.57
N LYS A 153 -13.42 -16.14 10.97
CA LYS A 153 -13.51 -16.00 9.51
C LYS A 153 -12.45 -15.06 8.97
N ILE A 154 -12.19 -13.94 9.66
CA ILE A 154 -11.12 -13.01 9.31
C ILE A 154 -9.75 -13.70 9.40
N THR A 155 -9.46 -14.39 10.50
CA THR A 155 -8.20 -15.15 10.66
C THR A 155 -8.02 -16.21 9.57
N ALA A 156 -9.10 -16.92 9.22
CA ALA A 156 -9.07 -17.89 8.13
C ALA A 156 -8.77 -17.23 6.78
N ILE A 157 -9.40 -16.08 6.47
CA ILE A 157 -9.12 -15.30 5.26
C ILE A 157 -7.66 -14.82 5.24
N HIS A 158 -7.13 -14.29 6.35
CA HIS A 158 -5.73 -13.87 6.43
C HIS A 158 -4.77 -15.03 6.13
N SER A 159 -5.06 -16.23 6.63
CA SER A 159 -4.24 -17.41 6.33
C SER A 159 -4.34 -17.85 4.86
N LEU A 160 -5.46 -17.62 4.19
CA LEU A 160 -5.65 -17.95 2.77
C LEU A 160 -5.06 -16.88 1.84
N ALA A 161 -5.02 -15.63 2.31
CA ALA A 161 -4.49 -14.48 1.58
C ALA A 161 -3.05 -14.13 1.99
N GLN A 162 -2.24 -15.13 2.37
CA GLN A 162 -0.80 -14.94 2.62
C GLN A 162 0.00 -14.66 1.34
N ASP A 163 -0.51 -15.13 0.20
CA ASP A 163 0.05 -14.85 -1.11
C ASP A 163 -0.45 -13.49 -1.61
N ASP A 164 0.47 -12.61 -1.98
CA ASP A 164 0.16 -11.24 -2.41
C ASP A 164 -0.68 -11.19 -3.69
N GLN A 165 -0.52 -12.16 -4.61
CA GLN A 165 -1.34 -12.21 -5.82
C GLN A 165 -2.79 -12.59 -5.49
N VAL A 166 -2.98 -13.56 -4.59
CA VAL A 166 -4.31 -13.94 -4.10
C VAL A 166 -4.93 -12.79 -3.31
N ALA A 167 -4.17 -12.14 -2.43
CA ALA A 167 -4.62 -11.00 -1.65
C ALA A 167 -5.04 -9.81 -2.54
N ALA A 168 -4.26 -9.49 -3.57
CA ALA A 168 -4.58 -8.43 -4.52
C ALA A 168 -5.87 -8.72 -5.31
N ALA A 169 -6.05 -9.95 -5.79
CA ALA A 169 -7.26 -10.36 -6.51
C ALA A 169 -8.51 -10.24 -5.62
N ILE A 170 -8.46 -10.78 -4.40
CA ILE A 170 -9.55 -10.68 -3.42
C ILE A 170 -9.83 -9.22 -3.08
N THR A 171 -8.79 -8.40 -2.86
CA THR A 171 -8.94 -6.98 -2.54
C THR A 171 -9.66 -6.24 -3.67
N GLY A 172 -9.28 -6.48 -4.92
CA GLY A 172 -9.96 -5.93 -6.10
C GLY A 172 -11.44 -6.30 -6.14
N ASP A 173 -11.79 -7.55 -5.87
CA ASP A 173 -13.18 -8.00 -5.86
C ASP A 173 -13.99 -7.47 -4.67
N LEU A 174 -13.36 -7.31 -3.50
CA LEU A 174 -13.98 -6.69 -2.33
C LEU A 174 -14.26 -5.21 -2.57
N LEU A 175 -13.33 -4.47 -3.18
CA LEU A 175 -13.50 -3.05 -3.46
C LEU A 175 -14.54 -2.77 -4.55
N LYS A 176 -14.82 -3.72 -5.46
CA LYS A 176 -15.94 -3.64 -6.41
C LYS A 176 -17.32 -3.68 -5.74
N ARG A 177 -17.41 -4.08 -4.47
CA ARG A 177 -18.68 -4.16 -3.72
C ARG A 177 -18.93 -2.83 -3.00
N PRO A 178 -19.91 -2.01 -3.43
CA PRO A 178 -20.08 -0.64 -2.92
C PRO A 178 -20.31 -0.58 -1.39
N GLN A 179 -21.02 -1.57 -0.84
CA GLN A 179 -21.27 -1.66 0.60
C GLN A 179 -20.02 -1.98 1.42
N VAL A 180 -19.06 -2.73 0.85
CA VAL A 180 -17.78 -3.00 1.51
C VAL A 180 -16.95 -1.73 1.53
N ALA A 181 -16.79 -1.08 0.37
CA ALA A 181 -16.08 0.19 0.25
C ALA A 181 -16.67 1.28 1.18
N ALA A 182 -18.00 1.33 1.32
CA ALA A 182 -18.66 2.27 2.23
C ALA A 182 -18.27 2.06 3.70
N LYS A 183 -18.13 0.81 4.14
CA LYS A 183 -17.79 0.44 5.53
C LYS A 183 -16.32 0.63 5.90
N VAL A 184 -15.42 0.77 4.92
CA VAL A 184 -14.01 1.10 5.20
C VAL A 184 -13.93 2.50 5.83
N THR A 185 -13.09 2.65 6.85
CA THR A 185 -12.92 3.92 7.57
C THR A 185 -12.39 5.01 6.62
N SER A 186 -12.64 6.28 6.93
CA SER A 186 -12.13 7.39 6.12
C SER A 186 -10.60 7.45 6.10
N GLU A 187 -9.96 7.10 7.22
CA GLU A 187 -8.50 7.01 7.35
C GLU A 187 -7.93 5.91 6.46
N ASP A 188 -8.50 4.70 6.50
CA ASP A 188 -8.08 3.60 5.63
C ASP A 188 -8.31 3.91 4.16
N LYS A 189 -9.41 4.60 3.81
CA LYS A 189 -9.66 5.05 2.44
C LYS A 189 -8.58 6.02 1.97
N ALA A 190 -8.20 6.99 2.79
CA ALA A 190 -7.15 7.95 2.45
C ALA A 190 -5.81 7.25 2.23
N ARG A 191 -5.43 6.34 3.14
CA ARG A 191 -4.20 5.54 3.04
C ARG A 191 -4.18 4.65 1.80
N VAL A 192 -5.29 3.98 1.47
CA VAL A 192 -5.39 3.15 0.25
C VAL A 192 -5.29 4.00 -1.01
N VAL A 193 -5.91 5.19 -1.03
CA VAL A 193 -5.75 6.12 -2.15
C VAL A 193 -4.29 6.52 -2.30
N GLU A 194 -3.63 6.92 -1.22
CA GLU A 194 -2.20 7.29 -1.23
C GLU A 194 -1.32 6.17 -1.81
N GLU A 195 -1.49 4.94 -1.30
CA GLU A 195 -0.75 3.77 -1.78
C GLU A 195 -1.03 3.45 -3.27
N PHE A 196 -2.30 3.50 -3.69
CA PHE A 196 -2.67 3.25 -5.09
C PHE A 196 -2.23 4.36 -6.04
N THR A 197 -1.99 5.57 -5.54
CA THR A 197 -1.49 6.71 -6.33
C THR A 197 0.03 6.90 -6.23
N ARG A 198 0.79 5.91 -5.74
CA ARG A 198 2.27 5.93 -5.86
C ARG A 198 2.75 5.79 -7.30
N ASP A 199 1.99 5.10 -8.14
CA ASP A 199 2.21 5.05 -9.58
C ASP A 199 1.72 6.36 -10.22
N GLU A 200 2.61 7.08 -10.90
CA GLU A 200 2.29 8.38 -11.51
C GLU A 200 1.19 8.30 -12.57
N ALA A 201 1.11 7.21 -13.34
CA ALA A 201 0.07 7.04 -14.34
C ALA A 201 -1.31 6.81 -13.69
N VAL A 202 -1.34 6.05 -12.59
CA VAL A 202 -2.56 5.88 -11.78
C VAL A 202 -2.93 7.20 -11.10
N ALA A 203 -1.97 7.92 -10.52
CA ALA A 203 -2.18 9.22 -9.89
C ALA A 203 -2.75 10.24 -10.87
N ALA A 204 -2.16 10.37 -12.07
CA ALA A 204 -2.63 11.29 -13.10
C ALA A 204 -4.07 10.97 -13.54
N LYS A 205 -4.39 9.67 -13.69
CA LYS A 205 -5.75 9.22 -14.01
C LYS A 205 -6.72 9.53 -12.89
N ALA A 206 -6.37 9.22 -11.64
CA ALA A 206 -7.17 9.51 -10.46
C ALA A 206 -7.42 11.02 -10.30
N ALA A 207 -6.39 11.85 -10.40
CA ALA A 207 -6.48 13.31 -10.38
C ALA A 207 -7.43 13.81 -11.47
N THR A 208 -7.30 13.32 -12.70
CA THR A 208 -8.20 13.68 -13.81
C THR A 208 -9.66 13.33 -13.48
N HIS A 209 -9.94 12.15 -12.94
CA HIS A 209 -11.30 11.76 -12.55
C HIS A 209 -11.85 12.58 -11.39
N LEU A 210 -11.01 12.93 -10.41
CA LEU A 210 -11.38 13.77 -9.28
C LEU A 210 -11.70 15.21 -9.73
N LEU A 211 -10.88 15.79 -10.60
CA LEU A 211 -11.08 17.13 -11.15
C LEU A 211 -12.29 17.24 -12.09
N ARG A 212 -12.89 16.12 -12.53
CA ARG A 212 -14.22 16.16 -13.22
C ARG A 212 -15.36 16.55 -12.28
N ARG A 213 -15.15 16.54 -10.96
CA ARG A 213 -16.14 16.98 -9.97
C ARG A 213 -15.95 18.48 -9.70
N PRO A 214 -16.93 19.36 -10.01
CA PRO A 214 -16.74 20.82 -9.96
C PRO A 214 -16.24 21.34 -8.60
N ASP A 215 -16.82 20.87 -7.50
CA ASP A 215 -16.40 21.31 -6.16
C ASP A 215 -14.98 20.87 -5.81
N VAL A 216 -14.56 19.70 -6.29
CA VAL A 216 -13.20 19.19 -6.06
C VAL A 216 -12.21 20.01 -6.87
N ALA A 217 -12.52 20.30 -8.13
CA ALA A 217 -11.70 21.17 -8.97
C ALA A 217 -11.56 22.57 -8.37
N PHE A 218 -12.67 23.18 -7.93
CA PHE A 218 -12.66 24.49 -7.29
C PHE A 218 -11.78 24.53 -6.04
N LYS A 219 -11.94 23.53 -5.15
CA LYS A 219 -11.12 23.43 -3.94
C LYS A 219 -9.64 23.17 -4.25
N ALA A 220 -9.34 22.29 -5.20
CA ALA A 220 -7.97 22.01 -5.62
C ALA A 220 -7.29 23.26 -6.21
N MET A 221 -8.01 24.06 -7.01
CA MET A 221 -7.49 25.29 -7.61
C MET A 221 -7.40 26.47 -6.63
N SER A 222 -8.00 26.33 -5.44
CA SER A 222 -7.86 27.29 -4.35
C SER A 222 -6.55 27.10 -3.57
N ASP A 223 -5.89 25.94 -3.72
CA ASP A 223 -4.55 25.70 -3.18
C ASP A 223 -3.48 26.34 -4.08
N ASP A 224 -2.62 27.18 -3.50
CA ASP A 224 -1.63 27.95 -4.25
C ASP A 224 -0.58 27.06 -4.93
N THR A 225 -0.20 25.95 -4.31
CA THR A 225 0.79 25.02 -4.86
C THR A 225 0.21 24.29 -6.06
N ALA A 226 -0.99 23.72 -5.93
CA ALA A 226 -1.68 23.05 -7.02
C ALA A 226 -1.95 24.00 -8.19
N ARG A 227 -2.41 25.23 -7.91
CA ARG A 227 -2.64 26.27 -8.92
C ARG A 227 -1.35 26.64 -9.65
N PHE A 228 -0.25 26.85 -8.91
CA PHE A 228 1.06 27.14 -9.50
C PHE A 228 1.54 26.02 -10.42
N GLN A 229 1.46 24.76 -9.98
CA GLN A 229 1.89 23.60 -10.77
C GLN A 229 1.06 23.43 -12.06
N VAL A 230 -0.26 23.63 -11.98
CA VAL A 230 -1.13 23.56 -13.17
C VAL A 230 -0.82 24.69 -14.15
N ASN A 231 -0.62 25.92 -13.67
CA ASN A 231 -0.23 27.05 -14.52
C ASN A 231 1.13 26.80 -15.18
N HIS A 232 2.10 26.29 -14.43
CA HIS A 232 3.40 25.91 -14.97
C HIS A 232 3.26 24.86 -16.08
N ALA A 233 2.48 23.79 -15.84
CA ALA A 233 2.22 22.75 -16.83
C ALA A 233 1.50 23.29 -18.09
N GLN A 234 0.57 24.24 -17.94
CA GLN A 234 -0.11 24.89 -19.06
C GLN A 234 0.87 25.72 -19.90
N ASN A 235 1.70 26.54 -19.26
CA ASN A 235 2.72 27.35 -19.95
C ASN A 235 3.71 26.46 -20.69
N GLU A 236 4.19 25.39 -20.04
CA GLU A 236 5.09 24.42 -20.66
C GLU A 236 4.45 23.71 -21.85
N ARG A 237 3.18 23.32 -21.74
CA ARG A 237 2.43 22.74 -22.86
C ARG A 237 2.28 23.74 -24.02
N HIS A 238 2.07 25.02 -23.75
CA HIS A 238 2.02 26.05 -24.78
C HIS A 238 3.36 26.24 -25.47
N ARG A 239 4.46 26.25 -24.71
CA ARG A 239 5.84 26.29 -25.25
C ARG A 239 6.11 25.11 -26.17
N GLN A 240 5.86 23.89 -25.68
CA GLN A 240 6.03 22.67 -26.48
C GLN A 240 5.14 22.66 -27.73
N SER A 241 3.91 23.17 -27.64
CA SER A 241 3.02 23.26 -28.81
C SER A 241 3.54 24.24 -29.87
N ARG A 242 4.15 25.36 -29.44
CA ARG A 242 4.82 26.30 -30.35
C ARG A 242 6.05 25.68 -31.01
N GLU A 243 6.91 25.02 -30.23
CA GLU A 243 8.09 24.32 -30.75
C GLU A 243 7.70 23.23 -31.74
N HIS A 244 6.70 22.42 -31.38
CA HIS A 244 6.18 21.40 -32.29
C HIS A 244 5.63 22.01 -33.58
N PHE A 245 4.91 23.12 -33.51
CA PHE A 245 4.47 23.85 -34.70
C PHE A 245 5.65 24.35 -35.53
N GLU A 246 6.68 24.91 -34.90
CA GLU A 246 7.88 25.38 -35.58
C GLU A 246 8.65 24.28 -36.30
N ASP A 247 8.68 23.08 -35.72
CA ASP A 247 9.43 21.92 -36.24
C ASP A 247 8.66 21.15 -37.31
N THR A 248 7.34 21.02 -37.18
CA THR A 248 6.52 20.14 -38.03
C THR A 248 5.68 20.86 -39.06
N SER A 249 5.37 22.14 -38.86
CA SER A 249 4.46 22.86 -39.75
C SER A 249 5.18 23.37 -40.99
N PRO A 250 4.72 23.03 -42.21
CA PRO A 250 5.32 23.52 -43.45
C PRO A 250 5.16 25.04 -43.64
N VAL A 251 4.24 25.67 -42.89
CA VAL A 251 4.05 27.14 -42.91
C VAL A 251 4.84 27.87 -41.84
N ALA A 252 5.47 27.17 -40.89
CA ALA A 252 6.25 27.80 -39.82
C ALA A 252 7.37 28.74 -40.33
N PRO A 253 8.11 28.45 -41.42
CA PRO A 253 9.08 29.39 -41.97
C PRO A 253 8.46 30.69 -42.49
N VAL A 254 7.24 30.62 -43.04
CA VAL A 254 6.51 31.79 -43.55
C VAL A 254 6.01 32.65 -42.40
N VAL A 255 5.45 32.03 -41.36
CA VAL A 255 5.02 32.72 -40.13
C VAL A 255 6.21 33.40 -39.46
N ARG A 256 7.35 32.71 -39.29
CA ARG A 256 8.58 33.31 -38.76
C ARG A 256 9.08 34.48 -39.61
N LYS A 257 8.98 34.39 -40.94
CA LYS A 257 9.37 35.50 -41.83
C LYS A 257 8.42 36.68 -41.69
N MET A 258 7.13 36.44 -41.51
CA MET A 258 6.12 37.48 -41.27
C MET A 258 6.32 38.15 -39.92
N GLU A 259 6.55 37.38 -38.85
CA GLU A 259 6.87 37.89 -37.51
C GLU A 259 8.14 38.75 -37.53
N ARG A 260 9.24 38.27 -38.13
CA ARG A 260 10.47 39.05 -38.31
C ARG A 260 10.26 40.32 -39.14
N SER A 261 9.37 40.26 -40.13
CA SER A 261 9.05 41.44 -40.96
C SER A 261 8.20 42.45 -40.20
N ALA A 262 7.31 42.01 -39.32
CA ALA A 262 6.54 42.86 -38.42
C ALA A 262 7.45 43.51 -37.37
N GLU A 263 8.32 42.75 -36.72
CA GLU A 263 9.32 43.24 -35.77
C GLU A 263 10.25 44.29 -36.42
N PHE A 264 10.68 44.06 -37.66
CA PHE A 264 11.43 45.04 -38.43
C PHE A 264 10.64 46.33 -38.68
N LEU A 265 9.37 46.22 -39.09
CA LEU A 265 8.49 47.38 -39.32
C LEU A 265 8.22 48.15 -38.03
N ASP A 266 8.06 47.46 -36.90
CA ASP A 266 7.86 48.07 -35.58
C ASP A 266 9.11 48.84 -35.15
N LEU A 267 10.30 48.27 -35.32
CA LEU A 267 11.57 48.94 -35.02
C LEU A 267 11.76 50.18 -35.90
N VAL A 268 11.53 50.07 -37.21
CA VAL A 268 11.60 51.21 -38.15
C VAL A 268 10.60 52.30 -37.79
N THR A 269 9.39 51.92 -37.36
CA THR A 269 8.33 52.85 -36.94
C THR A 269 8.69 53.56 -35.64
N ALA A 270 9.30 52.86 -34.68
CA ALA A 270 9.79 53.45 -33.44
C ALA A 270 10.87 54.51 -33.71
N CYS A 271 11.84 54.19 -34.58
CA CYS A 271 12.87 55.14 -35.00
C CYS A 271 12.27 56.37 -35.72
N HIS A 272 11.33 56.17 -36.64
CA HIS A 272 10.65 57.28 -37.34
C HIS A 272 9.85 58.16 -36.38
N SER A 273 9.16 57.55 -35.42
CA SER A 273 8.35 58.28 -34.43
C SER A 273 9.23 59.16 -33.54
N PHE A 274 10.38 58.64 -33.09
CA PHE A 274 11.37 59.41 -32.33
C PHE A 274 11.90 60.60 -33.13
N VAL A 275 12.39 60.37 -34.36
CA VAL A 275 12.93 61.44 -35.23
C VAL A 275 11.87 62.50 -35.54
N ALA A 276 10.63 62.07 -35.85
CA ALA A 276 9.54 62.99 -36.15
C ALA A 276 9.13 63.82 -34.92
N ALA A 277 9.11 63.21 -33.72
CA ALA A 277 8.84 63.93 -32.48
C ALA A 277 9.94 64.96 -32.18
N ALA A 278 11.21 64.55 -32.23
CA ALA A 278 12.35 65.44 -32.03
C ALA A 278 12.35 66.60 -33.05
N GLY A 279 12.09 66.32 -34.32
CA GLY A 279 12.03 67.32 -35.40
C GLY A 279 10.92 68.36 -35.25
N ARG A 280 9.84 68.06 -34.51
CA ARG A 280 8.79 69.05 -34.17
C ARG A 280 9.14 69.85 -32.93
N THR A 281 9.70 69.20 -31.91
CA THR A 281 9.93 69.83 -30.60
C THR A 281 11.17 70.71 -30.59
N VAL A 282 12.28 70.27 -31.20
CA VAL A 282 13.58 70.98 -31.15
C VAL A 282 13.51 72.37 -31.81
N PRO A 283 12.89 72.57 -32.99
CA PRO A 283 12.73 73.92 -33.56
C PRO A 283 11.89 74.86 -32.69
N GLY A 284 10.98 74.32 -31.88
CA GLY A 284 10.18 75.08 -30.92
C GLY A 284 10.97 75.60 -29.71
N LEU A 285 12.21 75.13 -29.52
CA LEU A 285 13.16 75.65 -28.53
C LEU A 285 13.98 76.84 -29.06
N ARG A 286 13.77 77.25 -30.31
CA ARG A 286 14.43 78.42 -30.90
C ARG A 286 14.15 79.65 -30.04
N ASP A 287 15.20 80.45 -29.80
CA ASP A 287 15.19 81.69 -29.00
C ASP A 287 14.90 81.51 -27.49
N ARG A 288 14.96 80.28 -26.95
CA ARG A 288 14.96 79.99 -25.52
C ARG A 288 16.34 79.51 -25.06
N GLN A 289 16.91 80.16 -24.05
CA GLN A 289 18.05 79.60 -23.32
C GLN A 289 17.51 78.71 -22.21
N LEU A 290 17.81 77.41 -22.28
CA LEU A 290 17.56 76.47 -21.19
C LEU A 290 18.44 76.86 -20.00
N ASP A 291 17.92 76.69 -18.79
CA ASP A 291 18.77 76.80 -17.60
C ASP A 291 19.71 75.59 -17.47
N ALA A 292 20.62 75.64 -16.50
CA ALA A 292 21.65 74.61 -16.32
C ALA A 292 21.05 73.23 -15.98
N ASP A 293 19.97 73.20 -15.18
CA ASP A 293 19.35 71.95 -14.74
C ASP A 293 18.52 71.33 -15.88
N GLU A 294 17.80 72.15 -16.66
CA GLU A 294 17.09 71.74 -17.87
C GLU A 294 18.06 71.21 -18.94
N ALA A 295 19.21 71.85 -19.12
CA ALA A 295 20.26 71.41 -20.04
C ALA A 295 20.84 70.05 -19.63
N ASP A 296 21.16 69.87 -18.35
CA ASP A 296 21.71 68.62 -17.82
C ASP A 296 20.72 67.44 -17.97
N LEU A 297 19.43 67.68 -17.71
CA LEU A 297 18.39 66.66 -17.91
C LEU A 297 18.26 66.24 -19.38
N VAL A 298 18.30 67.20 -20.31
CA VAL A 298 18.29 66.92 -21.74
C VAL A 298 19.54 66.12 -22.14
N HIS A 299 20.72 66.47 -21.62
CA HIS A 299 21.96 65.74 -21.89
C HIS A 299 21.91 64.28 -21.42
N GLN A 300 21.36 64.01 -20.23
CA GLN A 300 21.20 62.64 -19.71
C GLN A 300 20.25 61.81 -20.59
N ASN A 301 19.12 62.40 -21.02
CA ASN A 301 18.18 61.72 -21.91
C ASN A 301 18.80 61.44 -23.29
N VAL A 302 19.58 62.38 -23.84
CA VAL A 302 20.32 62.16 -25.09
C VAL A 302 21.35 61.03 -24.95
N ALA A 303 22.05 60.95 -23.81
CA ALA A 303 22.98 59.85 -23.55
C ALA A 303 22.28 58.48 -23.53
N ARG A 304 21.11 58.39 -22.89
CA ARG A 304 20.28 57.16 -22.87
C ARG A 304 19.79 56.77 -24.27
N VAL A 305 19.34 57.75 -25.06
CA VAL A 305 18.93 57.52 -26.44
C VAL A 305 20.10 57.00 -27.27
N ARG A 306 21.29 57.61 -27.16
CA ARG A 306 22.49 57.14 -27.86
C ARG A 306 22.83 55.70 -27.51
N ALA A 307 22.89 55.37 -26.22
CA ALA A 307 23.18 54.01 -25.79
C ALA A 307 22.12 52.99 -26.30
N THR A 308 20.85 53.39 -26.38
CA THR A 308 19.79 52.56 -26.97
C THR A 308 19.96 52.38 -28.47
N LEU A 309 20.37 53.44 -29.19
CA LEU A 309 20.66 53.37 -30.63
C LEU A 309 21.88 52.49 -30.91
N ASP A 310 22.94 52.59 -30.11
CA ASP A 310 24.14 51.75 -30.22
C ASP A 310 23.77 50.26 -30.02
N TRP A 311 22.88 49.95 -29.09
CA TRP A 311 22.35 48.59 -28.90
C TRP A 311 21.48 48.12 -30.06
N ILE A 312 20.63 48.99 -30.61
CA ILE A 312 19.86 48.68 -31.82
C ILE A 312 20.79 48.38 -32.99
N GLU A 313 21.84 49.19 -33.21
CA GLU A 313 22.85 48.96 -34.26
C GLU A 313 23.58 47.64 -34.06
N GLN A 314 24.04 47.37 -32.83
CA GLN A 314 24.69 46.10 -32.50
C GLN A 314 23.75 44.90 -32.72
N ALA A 315 22.48 45.01 -32.33
CA ALA A 315 21.49 43.96 -32.52
C ALA A 315 21.18 43.71 -34.01
N VAL A 316 21.12 44.77 -34.82
CA VAL A 316 20.92 44.67 -36.28
C VAL A 316 22.15 44.06 -36.97
N ASP A 317 23.36 44.49 -36.59
CA ASP A 317 24.60 44.07 -37.24
C ASP A 317 25.02 42.65 -36.86
N THR A 318 24.76 42.24 -35.61
CA THR A 318 25.27 40.98 -35.07
C THR A 318 24.19 39.93 -34.82
N GLY A 319 22.92 40.32 -34.81
CA GLY A 319 21.79 39.46 -34.43
C GLY A 319 21.75 39.09 -32.95
N LYS A 320 22.63 39.65 -32.11
CA LYS A 320 22.64 39.42 -30.67
C LYS A 320 21.85 40.53 -29.97
N VAL A 321 20.83 40.13 -29.22
CA VAL A 321 19.95 41.05 -28.47
C VAL A 321 20.31 41.13 -26.98
N ASP A 322 21.43 40.51 -26.58
CA ASP A 322 21.92 40.58 -25.21
C ASP A 322 22.26 42.04 -24.89
N MET A 323 21.67 42.55 -23.81
CA MET A 323 21.83 43.93 -23.36
C MET A 323 23.02 43.98 -22.40
N ASP A 324 24.00 44.86 -22.64
CA ASP A 324 25.15 44.97 -21.73
C ASP A 324 24.74 45.53 -20.35
N ASP A 325 25.55 45.25 -19.33
CA ASP A 325 25.26 45.64 -17.93
C ASP A 325 25.24 47.17 -17.72
N GLU A 326 25.85 47.94 -18.62
CA GLU A 326 25.97 49.40 -18.54
C GLU A 326 24.72 50.10 -19.08
N LEU A 327 24.23 49.68 -20.25
CA LEU A 327 22.94 50.02 -20.83
C LEU A 327 21.78 49.56 -19.94
N ALA A 328 21.89 48.37 -19.34
CA ALA A 328 20.91 47.87 -18.38
C ALA A 328 20.80 48.77 -17.13
N ARG A 329 21.88 49.45 -16.75
CA ARG A 329 21.92 50.39 -15.64
C ARG A 329 21.34 51.75 -16.03
N LEU A 330 21.67 52.24 -17.21
CA LEU A 330 21.20 53.52 -17.76
C LEU A 330 19.69 53.53 -18.06
N LEU A 331 19.11 52.38 -18.41
CA LEU A 331 17.67 52.21 -18.63
C LEU A 331 16.87 51.97 -17.33
N ARG A 332 17.52 51.47 -16.27
CA ARG A 332 16.90 51.22 -14.95
C ARG A 332 16.92 52.41 -14.00
N SER A 333 17.64 53.49 -14.30
CA SER A 333 17.66 54.70 -13.49
C SER A 333 16.39 55.54 -13.74
N GLU A 334 15.27 55.08 -13.18
CA GLU A 334 14.05 55.83 -12.95
C GLU A 334 13.81 55.99 -11.43
#